data_AF-A0A6A6Y457-F1
#
_entry.id   AF-A0A6A6Y457-F1
#
_cell.length_a   1.000
_cell.length_b   1.000
_cell.length_c   1.000
_cell.angle_alpha   90.00
_cell.angle_beta   90.00
_cell.angle_gamma   90.00
#
_symmetry.space_group_name_H-M   'P 1'
#
loop_
_entity.id
_entity.type
_entity.pdbx_description
1 polymer ?
#
loop_
_entity_poly.entity_id
_entity_poly.type
_entity_poly.pdbx_seq_one_letter_code
_entity_poly.pdbx_strand_id
1 'polypeptide(L)'
;MRLPQSAYRDNPHTISLTEPPGLKPRVIDTLREFEEKFSINILLFDAKTAQAYQNTTVGSKEFKIHLLEMIAIACHNIAVLIYKEIKGSNIPTERIWYQPPPIISSLPPRLDGRPDEPETFPPRLVLPTDFYHPFYQAMEQYPEGVADVVGYRAELRIFGGVVVFDRGESGDECKEALIHPAKRRMIYQLHDHQIDEFVKFESVKRDGDVNHSLNLDSVRADTAVRDDEILGSPLPFQNERYHRRVDERDAFNQHIFRNRYERKWATRAPLTYRRMGADEPELEDVMERYRTTGKFE
;
A
#
# COMPACT_ATOMS: atom_id res chain seq x y z
N MET A 1 23.51 6.49 34.80
CA MET A 1 23.82 5.09 34.44
C MET A 1 22.90 4.70 33.30
N ARG A 2 23.42 4.65 32.05
CA ARG A 2 22.63 4.33 30.84
C ARG A 2 22.43 2.82 30.76
N LEU A 3 21.18 2.39 30.62
CA LEU A 3 20.85 1.00 30.27
C LEU A 3 21.10 0.76 28.76
N PRO A 4 21.62 -0.41 28.35
CA PRO A 4 21.97 -0.68 26.95
C PRO A 4 20.74 -0.95 26.08
N GLN A 5 20.74 -0.40 24.86
CA GLN A 5 19.68 -0.45 23.84
C GLN A 5 19.55 -1.80 23.09
N SER A 6 19.96 -2.95 23.65
CA SER A 6 20.09 -4.19 22.85
C SER A 6 18.96 -5.23 22.99
N ALA A 7 17.82 -4.92 23.60
CA ALA A 7 16.77 -5.92 23.89
C ALA A 7 15.48 -5.79 23.05
N TYR A 8 15.44 -4.96 22.01
CA TYR A 8 14.27 -4.77 21.13
C TYR A 8 14.50 -5.32 19.71
N ARG A 9 15.31 -6.37 19.56
CA ARG A 9 15.74 -6.84 18.22
C ARG A 9 15.02 -8.04 17.63
N ASP A 10 14.21 -8.76 18.40
CA ASP A 10 13.51 -9.94 17.86
C ASP A 10 12.00 -9.76 18.02
N ASN A 11 11.32 -9.52 16.90
CA ASN A 11 9.86 -9.63 16.81
C ASN A 11 9.57 -11.09 16.44
N PRO A 12 9.11 -11.96 17.38
CA PRO A 12 9.02 -13.41 17.16
C PRO A 12 7.80 -13.84 16.32
N HIS A 13 7.19 -12.95 15.55
CA HIS A 13 5.89 -13.17 14.90
C HIS A 13 5.91 -13.11 13.37
N THR A 14 7.08 -13.11 12.74
CA THR A 14 7.15 -13.68 11.39
C THR A 14 7.00 -15.17 11.57
N ILE A 15 5.81 -15.73 11.30
CA ILE A 15 5.74 -17.16 11.00
C ILE A 15 6.61 -17.31 9.76
N SER A 16 7.85 -17.74 9.97
CA SER A 16 8.67 -18.29 8.91
C SER A 16 7.94 -19.55 8.48
N LEU A 17 6.99 -19.39 7.55
CA LEU A 17 6.74 -20.40 6.56
C LEU A 17 8.07 -20.52 5.85
N THR A 18 8.94 -21.38 6.38
CA THR A 18 10.17 -21.79 5.73
C THR A 18 9.71 -22.25 4.36
N GLU A 19 9.98 -21.41 3.34
CA GLU A 19 9.55 -21.69 1.99
C GLU A 19 10.06 -23.09 1.65
N PRO A 20 9.17 -24.04 1.28
CA PRO A 20 9.63 -25.37 0.95
C PRO A 20 10.68 -25.25 -0.16
N PRO A 21 11.83 -25.92 -0.03
CA PRO A 21 12.92 -25.83 -1.01
C PRO A 21 12.37 -26.30 -2.36
N GLY A 22 12.11 -25.35 -3.26
CA GLY A 22 11.41 -25.58 -4.54
C GLY A 22 10.33 -24.55 -4.89
N LEU A 23 9.90 -23.70 -3.95
CA LEU A 23 8.92 -22.64 -4.25
C LEU A 23 9.47 -21.57 -5.20
N LYS A 24 10.75 -21.19 -5.06
CA LYS A 24 11.36 -20.11 -5.86
C LYS A 24 11.51 -20.43 -7.35
N PRO A 25 12.05 -21.61 -7.76
CA PRO A 25 12.12 -21.95 -9.18
C PRO A 25 10.73 -22.01 -9.81
N ARG A 26 9.76 -22.63 -9.11
CA ARG A 26 8.38 -22.73 -9.58
C ARG A 26 7.73 -21.35 -9.79
N VAL A 27 7.92 -20.41 -8.87
CA VAL A 27 7.39 -19.04 -9.01
C VAL A 27 8.02 -18.33 -10.20
N ILE A 28 9.34 -18.45 -10.40
CA ILE A 28 10.04 -17.83 -11.53
C ILE A 28 9.55 -18.42 -12.86
N ASP A 29 9.41 -19.74 -12.94
CA ASP A 29 8.91 -20.41 -14.15
C ASP A 29 7.46 -19.99 -14.46
N THR A 30 6.59 -19.95 -13.44
CA THR A 30 5.21 -19.44 -13.59
C THR A 30 5.16 -17.98 -14.06
N LEU A 31 6.06 -17.12 -13.54
CA LEU A 31 6.15 -15.73 -13.99
C LEU A 31 6.59 -15.62 -15.44
N ARG A 32 7.58 -16.42 -15.87
CA ARG A 32 8.03 -16.46 -17.27
C ARG A 32 6.93 -16.95 -18.20
N GLU A 33 6.23 -18.01 -17.81
CA GLU A 33 5.07 -18.49 -18.58
C GLU A 33 3.95 -17.46 -18.67
N PHE A 34 3.69 -16.73 -17.57
CA PHE A 34 2.72 -15.65 -17.56
C PHE A 34 3.14 -14.53 -18.51
N GLU A 35 4.41 -14.12 -18.48
CA GLU A 35 4.97 -13.11 -19.38
C GLU A 35 4.84 -13.51 -20.86
N GLU A 36 5.18 -14.76 -21.20
CA GLU A 36 5.05 -15.28 -22.57
C GLU A 36 3.60 -15.32 -23.07
N LYS A 37 2.65 -15.60 -22.17
CA LYS A 37 1.20 -15.66 -22.47
C LYS A 37 0.49 -14.31 -22.29
N PHE A 38 1.19 -13.30 -21.76
CA PHE A 38 0.58 -12.03 -21.40
C PHE A 38 0.05 -11.32 -22.65
N SER A 39 -1.23 -10.96 -22.60
CA SER A 39 -1.87 -10.16 -23.63
C SER A 39 -2.68 -9.07 -22.95
N ILE A 40 -2.63 -7.84 -23.46
CA ILE A 40 -3.39 -6.72 -22.89
C ILE A 40 -4.90 -6.98 -22.85
N ASN A 41 -5.40 -7.87 -23.71
CA ASN A 41 -6.81 -8.25 -23.79
C ASN A 41 -7.31 -9.04 -22.57
N ILE A 42 -6.41 -9.55 -21.73
CA ILE A 42 -6.80 -10.24 -20.49
C ILE A 42 -7.19 -9.24 -19.38
N LEU A 43 -6.84 -7.96 -19.55
CA LEU A 43 -7.13 -6.92 -18.57
C LEU A 43 -8.59 -6.48 -18.72
N LEU A 44 -9.33 -6.58 -17.62
CA LEU A 44 -10.72 -6.15 -17.54
C LEU A 44 -10.78 -4.70 -17.05
N PHE A 45 -11.44 -3.86 -17.83
CA PHE A 45 -11.73 -2.48 -17.46
C PHE A 45 -13.23 -2.29 -17.34
N ASP A 46 -13.66 -1.50 -16.36
CA ASP A 46 -15.06 -1.08 -16.30
C ASP A 46 -15.40 -0.28 -17.56
N ALA A 47 -16.56 -0.58 -18.15
CA ALA A 47 -16.97 0.02 -19.41
C ALA A 47 -17.11 1.54 -19.29
N LYS A 48 -17.57 2.07 -18.14
CA LYS A 48 -17.68 3.51 -17.94
C LYS A 48 -16.30 4.15 -17.84
N THR A 49 -15.38 3.56 -17.09
CA THR A 49 -14.00 4.06 -16.98
C THR A 49 -13.30 4.09 -18.33
N ALA A 50 -13.41 3.01 -19.11
CA ALA A 50 -12.82 2.94 -20.45
C ALA A 50 -13.44 3.97 -21.40
N GLN A 51 -14.77 4.13 -21.36
CA GLN A 51 -15.47 5.13 -22.18
C GLN A 51 -15.11 6.56 -21.76
N ALA A 52 -14.98 6.83 -20.46
CA ALA A 52 -14.58 8.13 -19.94
C ALA A 52 -13.19 8.52 -20.45
N TYR A 53 -12.22 7.59 -20.39
CA TYR A 53 -10.91 7.78 -21.00
C TYR A 53 -11.00 8.07 -22.50
N GLN A 54 -11.76 7.29 -23.27
CA GLN A 54 -11.92 7.49 -24.72
C GLN A 54 -12.59 8.82 -25.10
N ASN A 55 -13.43 9.37 -24.23
CA ASN A 55 -14.12 10.64 -24.46
C ASN A 55 -13.23 11.86 -24.19
N THR A 56 -12.04 11.67 -23.62
CA THR A 56 -11.11 12.78 -23.35
C THR A 56 -10.39 13.25 -24.61
N THR A 57 -9.88 14.49 -24.57
CA THR A 57 -9.02 15.02 -25.64
C THR A 57 -7.57 14.69 -25.32
N VAL A 58 -6.89 14.00 -26.24
CA VAL A 58 -5.48 13.62 -26.09
C VAL A 58 -4.62 14.83 -25.69
N GLY A 59 -3.85 14.67 -24.61
CA GLY A 59 -2.97 15.71 -24.06
C GLY A 59 -3.64 16.68 -23.07
N SER A 60 -4.97 16.64 -22.91
CA SER A 60 -5.66 17.42 -21.86
C SER A 60 -5.34 16.91 -20.45
N LYS A 61 -5.66 17.68 -19.41
CA LYS A 61 -5.49 17.25 -18.02
C LYS A 61 -6.34 16.01 -17.73
N GLU A 62 -7.59 16.01 -18.19
CA GLU A 62 -8.53 14.90 -18.03
C GLU A 62 -8.01 13.63 -18.70
N PHE A 63 -7.45 13.73 -19.91
CA PHE A 63 -6.84 12.60 -20.59
C PHE A 63 -5.72 11.97 -19.75
N LYS A 64 -4.82 12.79 -19.17
CA LYS A 64 -3.69 12.30 -18.39
C LYS A 64 -4.14 11.64 -17.08
N ILE A 65 -5.15 12.20 -16.42
CA ILE A 65 -5.72 11.62 -15.19
C ILE A 65 -6.40 10.28 -15.50
N HIS A 66 -7.23 10.21 -16.55
CA HIS A 66 -7.85 8.96 -16.94
C HIS A 66 -6.84 7.92 -17.45
N LEU A 67 -5.75 8.34 -18.10
CA LEU A 67 -4.64 7.45 -18.44
C LEU A 67 -4.00 6.84 -17.18
N LEU A 68 -3.74 7.67 -16.16
CA LEU A 68 -3.24 7.21 -14.86
C LEU A 68 -4.21 6.24 -14.19
N GLU A 69 -5.52 6.49 -14.26
CA GLU A 69 -6.56 5.58 -13.78
C GLU A 69 -6.51 4.21 -14.47
N MET A 70 -6.46 4.19 -15.81
CA MET A 70 -6.35 2.96 -16.59
C MET A 70 -5.08 2.19 -16.26
N ILE A 71 -3.94 2.88 -16.10
CA ILE A 71 -2.66 2.23 -15.74
C ILE A 71 -2.69 1.68 -14.32
N ALA A 72 -3.27 2.41 -13.35
CA ALA A 72 -3.42 1.93 -11.98
C ALA A 72 -4.29 0.65 -11.92
N ILE A 73 -5.41 0.63 -12.65
CA ILE A 73 -6.29 -0.55 -12.77
C ILE A 73 -5.54 -1.71 -13.45
N ALA A 74 -4.79 -1.45 -14.52
CA ALA A 74 -4.02 -2.46 -15.22
C ALA A 74 -2.97 -3.11 -14.31
N CYS A 75 -2.16 -2.31 -13.61
CA CYS A 75 -1.16 -2.81 -12.66
C CYS A 75 -1.78 -3.64 -11.53
N HIS A 76 -2.91 -3.17 -10.99
CA HIS A 76 -3.67 -3.89 -9.98
C HIS A 76 -4.13 -5.27 -10.51
N ASN A 77 -4.77 -5.29 -11.67
CA ASN A 77 -5.31 -6.51 -12.28
C ASN A 77 -4.20 -7.50 -12.67
N ILE A 78 -3.05 -7.02 -13.17
CA ILE A 78 -1.89 -7.88 -13.44
C ILE A 78 -1.43 -8.58 -12.17
N ALA A 79 -1.32 -7.86 -11.06
CA ALA A 79 -0.93 -8.45 -9.77
C ALA A 79 -1.95 -9.49 -9.26
N VAL A 80 -3.25 -9.19 -9.42
CA VAL A 80 -4.35 -10.15 -9.13
C VAL A 80 -4.19 -11.42 -9.96
N LEU A 81 -3.98 -11.30 -11.28
CA LEU A 81 -3.83 -12.43 -12.19
C LEU A 81 -2.61 -13.28 -11.86
N ILE A 82 -1.44 -12.65 -11.67
CA ILE A 82 -0.20 -13.35 -11.29
C ILE A 82 -0.38 -14.09 -9.97
N TYR A 83 -1.00 -13.45 -8.97
CA TYR A 83 -1.22 -14.08 -7.67
C TYR A 83 -2.14 -15.30 -7.78
N LYS A 84 -3.20 -15.20 -8.57
CA LYS A 84 -4.12 -16.31 -8.86
C LYS A 84 -3.42 -17.46 -9.59
N GLU A 85 -2.56 -17.17 -10.55
CA GLU A 85 -1.82 -18.20 -11.28
C GLU A 85 -0.86 -18.97 -10.35
N ILE A 86 -0.15 -18.24 -9.47
CA ILE A 86 0.81 -18.85 -8.54
C ILE A 86 0.12 -19.67 -7.45
N LYS A 87 -0.99 -19.15 -6.88
CA LYS A 87 -1.67 -19.79 -5.75
C LYS A 87 -2.74 -20.79 -6.17
N GLY A 88 -3.38 -20.61 -7.32
CA GLY A 88 -4.47 -21.44 -7.82
C GLY A 88 -5.59 -21.62 -6.79
N SER A 89 -5.97 -22.86 -6.52
CA SER A 89 -6.98 -23.21 -5.50
C SER A 89 -6.54 -22.99 -4.05
N ASN A 90 -5.28 -22.60 -3.80
CA ASN A 90 -4.76 -22.37 -2.45
C ASN A 90 -4.91 -20.92 -1.98
N ILE A 91 -5.64 -20.07 -2.72
CA ILE A 91 -5.94 -18.71 -2.27
C ILE A 91 -6.89 -18.80 -1.07
N PRO A 92 -6.50 -18.31 0.11
CA PRO A 92 -7.36 -18.39 1.27
C PRO A 92 -8.62 -17.53 1.08
N THR A 93 -9.78 -18.08 1.40
CA THR A 93 -11.06 -17.36 1.28
C THR A 93 -11.49 -16.72 2.60
N GLU A 94 -10.88 -17.14 3.71
CA GLU A 94 -11.24 -16.71 5.06
C GLU A 94 -10.03 -16.17 5.81
N ARG A 95 -10.30 -15.31 6.79
CA ARG A 95 -9.27 -14.86 7.72
C ARG A 95 -9.04 -15.89 8.80
N ILE A 96 -7.77 -16.00 9.20
CA ILE A 96 -7.37 -16.94 10.25
C ILE A 96 -7.25 -16.17 11.56
N TRP A 97 -7.89 -16.70 12.60
CA TRP A 97 -7.67 -16.24 13.96
C TRP A 97 -6.45 -16.94 14.55
N TYR A 98 -5.42 -16.18 14.85
CA TYR A 98 -4.23 -16.67 15.53
C TYR A 98 -4.34 -16.39 17.02
N GLN A 99 -4.31 -17.44 17.83
CA GLN A 99 -4.19 -17.34 19.29
C GLN A 99 -2.69 -17.33 19.64
N PRO A 100 -2.13 -16.22 20.17
CA PRO A 100 -0.76 -16.22 20.63
C PRO A 100 -0.61 -17.18 21.81
N PRO A 101 0.52 -17.90 21.93
CA PRO A 101 0.78 -18.68 23.13
C PRO A 101 0.83 -17.77 24.36
N PRO A 102 0.34 -18.23 25.52
CA PRO A 102 0.45 -17.45 26.76
C PRO A 102 1.93 -17.19 27.08
N ILE A 103 2.23 -15.95 27.49
CA ILE A 103 3.57 -15.60 27.97
C ILE A 103 3.58 -15.75 29.48
N ILE A 104 4.51 -16.56 29.99
CA ILE A 104 4.87 -16.53 31.41
C ILE A 104 5.71 -15.28 31.59
N SER A 105 5.16 -14.27 32.25
CA SER A 105 5.87 -13.03 32.52
C SER A 105 7.14 -13.36 33.30
N SER A 106 8.31 -12.94 32.81
CA SER A 106 9.58 -13.05 33.53
C SER A 106 9.69 -12.02 34.67
N LEU A 107 8.56 -11.44 35.09
CA LEU A 107 8.48 -10.56 36.24
C LEU A 107 8.81 -11.36 37.51
N PRO A 108 9.40 -10.71 38.54
CA PRO A 108 9.57 -11.36 39.83
C PRO A 108 8.21 -11.80 40.39
N PRO A 109 8.15 -12.90 41.17
CA PRO A 109 6.92 -13.40 41.74
C PRO A 109 6.17 -12.29 42.46
N ARG A 110 4.85 -12.25 42.30
CA ARG A 110 4.02 -11.29 43.04
C ARG A 110 4.32 -11.36 44.54
N LEU A 111 4.43 -10.18 45.16
CA LEU A 111 4.75 -10.04 46.59
C LEU A 111 3.71 -10.72 47.51
N ASP A 112 2.54 -11.05 46.98
CA ASP A 112 1.42 -11.69 47.67
C ASP A 112 1.43 -13.24 47.60
N GLY A 113 2.45 -13.85 46.97
CA GLY A 113 2.63 -15.31 46.91
C GLY A 113 1.65 -16.02 45.97
N ARG A 114 0.87 -15.29 45.16
CA ARG A 114 0.03 -15.88 44.13
C ARG A 114 0.89 -16.32 42.94
N PRO A 115 0.63 -17.50 42.35
CA PRO A 115 1.31 -17.89 41.12
C PRO A 115 1.00 -16.87 40.02
N ASP A 116 2.01 -16.55 39.20
CA ASP A 116 1.83 -15.68 38.05
C ASP A 116 0.84 -16.34 37.09
N GLU A 117 -0.31 -15.71 36.91
CA GLU A 117 -1.26 -16.14 35.88
C GLU A 117 -0.62 -15.85 34.50
N PRO A 118 -0.60 -16.83 33.59
CA PRO A 118 -0.07 -16.59 32.24
C PRO A 118 -0.84 -15.46 31.58
N GLU A 119 -0.14 -14.45 31.06
CA GLU A 119 -0.77 -13.40 30.28
C GLU A 119 -1.25 -14.00 28.95
N THR A 120 -2.55 -14.24 28.85
CA THR A 120 -3.20 -14.64 27.60
C THR A 120 -3.51 -13.40 26.78
N PHE A 121 -2.96 -13.32 25.57
CA PHE A 121 -3.34 -12.29 24.61
C PHE A 121 -4.62 -12.67 23.89
N PRO A 122 -5.50 -11.70 23.56
CA PRO A 122 -6.66 -11.98 22.74
C PRO A 122 -6.22 -12.50 21.35
N PRO A 123 -7.01 -13.40 20.73
CA PRO A 123 -6.71 -13.86 19.38
C PRO A 123 -6.63 -12.67 18.42
N ARG A 124 -5.62 -12.72 17.54
CA ARG A 124 -5.36 -11.69 16.55
C ARG A 124 -5.80 -12.19 15.19
N LEU A 125 -6.46 -11.31 14.45
CA LEU A 125 -6.84 -11.57 13.08
C LEU A 125 -5.59 -11.49 12.19
N VAL A 126 -5.23 -12.59 11.54
CA VAL A 126 -4.07 -12.67 10.65
C VAL A 126 -4.54 -12.60 9.20
N LEU A 127 -3.84 -11.81 8.40
CA LEU A 127 -4.10 -11.75 6.98
C LEU A 127 -3.57 -13.01 6.29
N PRO A 128 -4.31 -13.54 5.31
CA PRO A 128 -3.91 -14.75 4.59
C PRO A 128 -2.69 -14.56 3.67
N THR A 129 -2.14 -13.36 3.59
CA THR A 129 -1.02 -12.99 2.72
C THR A 129 -0.18 -11.91 3.40
N ASP A 130 1.13 -11.94 3.19
CA ASP A 130 2.05 -10.87 3.60
C ASP A 130 2.05 -9.70 2.58
N PHE A 131 1.49 -9.93 1.39
CA PHE A 131 1.36 -8.93 0.33
C PHE A 131 0.10 -8.07 0.54
N TYR A 132 0.14 -7.16 1.51
CA TYR A 132 -0.99 -6.28 1.79
C TYR A 132 -0.59 -4.81 1.98
N HIS A 133 -1.54 -3.92 1.71
CA HIS A 133 -1.50 -2.53 2.16
C HIS A 133 -2.23 -2.41 3.52
N PRO A 134 -1.70 -1.68 4.54
CA PRO A 134 -2.31 -1.60 5.87
C PRO A 134 -3.78 -1.15 5.90
N PHE A 135 -4.19 -0.35 4.91
CA PHE A 135 -5.53 0.23 4.83
C PHE A 135 -6.47 -0.47 3.85
N TYR A 136 -5.96 -1.38 3.01
CA TYR A 136 -6.76 -2.10 2.00
C TYR A 136 -6.77 -3.60 2.28
N GLN A 137 -7.18 -3.96 3.48
CA GLN A 137 -7.11 -5.34 3.99
C GLN A 137 -8.46 -6.07 3.97
N ALA A 138 -9.55 -5.39 3.59
CA ALA A 138 -10.90 -5.91 3.71
C ALA A 138 -11.26 -6.87 2.58
N MET A 139 -10.54 -7.98 2.47
CA MET A 139 -10.72 -9.03 1.45
C MET A 139 -12.19 -9.44 1.24
N GLU A 140 -13.03 -9.39 2.27
CA GLU A 140 -14.44 -9.77 2.17
C GLU A 140 -15.28 -8.84 1.30
N GLN A 141 -14.82 -7.61 1.05
CA GLN A 141 -15.55 -6.62 0.25
C GLN A 141 -15.07 -6.56 -1.20
N TYR A 142 -13.93 -7.21 -1.49
CA TYR A 142 -13.29 -7.12 -2.79
C TYR A 142 -13.76 -8.26 -3.70
N PRO A 143 -14.07 -7.99 -4.98
CA PRO A 143 -14.57 -9.00 -5.91
C PRO A 143 -13.66 -10.23 -6.02
N GLU A 144 -12.34 -10.03 -5.93
CA GLU A 144 -11.31 -11.07 -6.04
C GLU A 144 -10.66 -11.40 -4.69
N GLY A 145 -11.29 -10.98 -3.59
CA GLY A 145 -10.92 -11.40 -2.25
C GLY A 145 -9.50 -10.98 -1.85
N VAL A 146 -8.68 -11.99 -1.52
CA VAL A 146 -7.27 -11.78 -1.15
C VAL A 146 -6.44 -11.28 -2.32
N ALA A 147 -6.80 -11.62 -3.56
CA ALA A 147 -6.01 -11.20 -4.71
C ALA A 147 -6.05 -9.68 -4.89
N ASP A 148 -7.18 -9.02 -4.63
CA ASP A 148 -7.28 -7.55 -4.65
C ASP A 148 -6.40 -6.91 -3.56
N VAL A 149 -6.27 -7.53 -2.39
CA VAL A 149 -5.34 -7.08 -1.33
C VAL A 149 -3.90 -7.05 -1.86
N VAL A 150 -3.52 -8.05 -2.66
CA VAL A 150 -2.22 -8.12 -3.33
C VAL A 150 -2.11 -7.05 -4.43
N GLY A 151 -3.18 -6.80 -5.19
CA GLY A 151 -3.25 -5.72 -6.17
C GLY A 151 -2.94 -4.35 -5.55
N TYR A 152 -3.54 -4.03 -4.41
CA TYR A 152 -3.23 -2.79 -3.68
C TYR A 152 -1.79 -2.74 -3.16
N ARG A 153 -1.19 -3.89 -2.82
CA ARG A 153 0.23 -3.94 -2.46
C ARG A 153 1.13 -3.69 -3.68
N ALA A 154 0.75 -4.16 -4.86
CA ALA A 154 1.47 -3.86 -6.09
C ALA A 154 1.43 -2.37 -6.41
N GLU A 155 0.26 -1.73 -6.28
CA GLU A 155 0.15 -0.27 -6.43
C GLU A 155 1.03 0.49 -5.45
N LEU A 156 1.06 0.08 -4.18
CA LEU A 156 1.97 0.67 -3.20
C LEU A 156 3.43 0.63 -3.65
N ARG A 157 3.85 -0.48 -4.27
CA ARG A 157 5.23 -0.66 -4.75
C ARG A 157 5.52 0.13 -6.03
N ILE A 158 4.54 0.27 -6.92
CA ILE A 158 4.69 0.91 -8.25
C ILE A 158 4.50 2.42 -8.20
N PHE A 159 3.49 2.89 -7.46
CA PHE A 159 3.08 4.30 -7.40
C PHE A 159 3.45 4.96 -6.07
N GLY A 160 3.97 4.22 -5.10
CA GLY A 160 4.22 4.72 -3.74
C GLY A 160 2.97 4.78 -2.84
N GLY A 161 1.84 4.28 -3.34
CA GLY A 161 0.57 4.18 -2.63
C GLY A 161 -0.54 3.70 -3.56
N VAL A 162 -1.76 3.55 -3.03
CA VAL A 162 -2.94 3.23 -3.85
C VAL A 162 -3.42 4.51 -4.53
N VAL A 163 -3.63 4.45 -5.84
CA VAL A 163 -4.09 5.60 -6.62
C VAL A 163 -5.60 5.72 -6.48
N VAL A 164 -6.07 6.85 -5.97
CA VAL A 164 -7.49 7.16 -5.77
C VAL A 164 -7.85 8.47 -6.47
N PHE A 165 -9.12 8.64 -6.81
CA PHE A 165 -9.57 9.76 -7.63
C PHE A 165 -10.68 10.54 -6.93
N ASP A 166 -10.73 11.85 -7.15
CA ASP A 166 -11.89 12.66 -6.81
C ASP A 166 -13.00 12.37 -7.83
N ARG A 167 -14.01 11.63 -7.38
CA ARG A 167 -15.14 11.17 -8.19
C ARG A 167 -16.28 12.17 -8.31
N GLY A 168 -16.15 13.35 -7.70
CA GLY A 168 -17.21 14.35 -7.65
C GLY A 168 -18.52 13.84 -7.06
N GLU A 169 -19.55 14.68 -7.10
CA GLU A 169 -20.86 14.35 -6.50
C GLU A 169 -21.58 13.22 -7.24
N SER A 170 -21.34 13.09 -8.55
CA SER A 170 -21.90 11.98 -9.34
C SER A 170 -21.31 10.62 -8.94
N GLY A 171 -20.08 10.61 -8.41
CA GLY A 171 -19.35 9.41 -8.04
C GLY A 171 -18.73 8.67 -9.23
N ASP A 172 -18.85 9.21 -10.44
CA ASP A 172 -18.32 8.65 -11.69
C ASP A 172 -17.31 9.61 -12.38
N GLU A 173 -17.02 10.78 -11.78
CA GLU A 173 -16.04 11.72 -12.34
C GLU A 173 -14.58 11.27 -12.07
N CYS A 174 -13.61 11.97 -12.63
CA CYS A 174 -12.19 11.74 -12.38
C CYS A 174 -11.46 13.08 -12.40
N LYS A 175 -11.76 13.94 -11.41
CA LYS A 175 -11.34 15.34 -11.39
C LYS A 175 -9.87 15.52 -11.03
N GLU A 176 -9.43 14.79 -10.01
CA GLU A 176 -8.09 14.90 -9.45
C GLU A 176 -7.58 13.51 -9.07
N ALA A 177 -6.28 13.30 -9.19
CA ALA A 177 -5.60 12.07 -8.77
C ALA A 177 -4.90 12.29 -7.43
N LEU A 178 -5.03 11.32 -6.52
CA LEU A 178 -4.39 11.34 -5.22
C LEU A 178 -3.75 9.99 -4.92
N ILE A 179 -2.71 10.00 -4.09
CA ILE A 179 -2.06 8.80 -3.60
C ILE A 179 -2.42 8.58 -2.14
N HIS A 180 -2.91 7.39 -1.82
CA HIS A 180 -3.03 6.90 -0.46
C HIS A 180 -1.76 6.09 -0.11
N PRO A 181 -0.76 6.72 0.52
CA PRO A 181 0.49 6.05 0.86
C PRO A 181 0.29 4.99 1.96
N ALA A 182 1.30 4.13 2.11
CA ALA A 182 1.41 3.33 3.33
C ALA A 182 1.81 4.20 4.54
N LYS A 183 1.71 3.60 5.73
CA LYS A 183 1.90 4.25 7.04
C LYS A 183 0.78 5.29 7.29
N ARG A 184 0.66 5.79 8.52
CA ARG A 184 -0.42 6.71 8.93
C ARG A 184 -0.27 8.14 8.35
N ARG A 185 -0.03 8.22 7.05
CA ARG A 185 0.08 9.46 6.28
C ARG A 185 -1.26 9.82 5.67
N MET A 186 -1.47 11.10 5.41
CA MET A 186 -2.69 11.55 4.73
C MET A 186 -2.63 11.20 3.24
N ILE A 187 -3.81 11.05 2.63
CA ILE A 187 -3.93 10.97 1.18
C ILE A 187 -3.50 12.32 0.62
N TYR A 188 -2.60 12.34 -0.34
CA TYR A 188 -2.08 13.58 -0.92
C TYR A 188 -2.40 13.66 -2.41
N GLN A 189 -2.83 14.83 -2.85
CA GLN A 189 -3.11 15.10 -4.26
C GLN A 189 -1.80 15.16 -5.07
N LEU A 190 -1.83 14.63 -6.28
CA LEU A 190 -0.73 14.75 -7.24
C LEU A 190 -0.80 16.10 -7.96
N HIS A 191 0.35 16.72 -8.15
CA HIS A 191 0.44 17.95 -8.93
C HIS A 191 0.41 17.66 -10.43
N ASP A 192 -0.07 18.64 -11.21
CA ASP A 192 -0.14 18.55 -12.68
C ASP A 192 1.25 18.23 -13.29
N HIS A 193 2.35 18.75 -12.74
CA HIS A 193 3.70 18.42 -13.23
C HIS A 193 4.12 16.97 -12.97
N GLN A 194 3.68 16.37 -11.85
CA GLN A 194 3.94 14.96 -11.55
C GLN A 194 3.17 14.04 -12.50
N ILE A 195 1.93 14.44 -12.85
CA ILE A 195 1.10 13.75 -13.84
C ILE A 195 1.72 13.89 -15.24
N ASP A 196 2.23 15.08 -15.58
CA ASP A 196 2.92 15.32 -16.84
C ASP A 196 4.23 14.53 -16.96
N GLU A 197 4.99 14.43 -15.88
CA GLU A 197 6.21 13.62 -15.82
C GLU A 197 5.90 12.14 -15.97
N PHE A 198 4.83 11.66 -15.33
CA PHE A 198 4.33 10.30 -15.49
C PHE A 198 3.99 9.97 -16.95
N VAL A 199 3.25 10.84 -17.65
CA VAL A 199 2.93 10.61 -19.07
C VAL A 199 4.17 10.65 -19.96
N LYS A 200 5.20 11.42 -19.57
CA LYS A 200 6.48 11.49 -20.28
C LYS A 200 7.44 10.35 -19.92
N PHE A 201 7.14 9.55 -18.91
CA PHE A 201 8.05 8.51 -18.39
C PHE A 201 8.48 7.50 -19.47
N GLU A 202 7.64 7.25 -20.49
CA GLU A 202 8.02 6.44 -21.66
C GLU A 202 9.06 7.09 -22.59
N SER A 203 9.17 8.42 -22.61
CA SER A 203 10.07 9.15 -23.52
C SER A 203 11.54 9.11 -23.08
N VAL A 204 11.84 8.71 -21.84
CA VAL A 204 13.18 8.85 -21.23
C VAL A 204 14.07 7.60 -21.39
N LYS A 205 13.64 6.55 -22.11
CA LYS A 205 14.51 5.41 -22.44
C LYS A 205 14.58 5.12 -23.93
N ARG A 206 15.50 5.81 -24.62
CA ARG A 206 16.29 5.26 -25.74
C ARG A 206 17.66 5.93 -25.98
N ASP A 207 18.19 6.67 -25.02
CA ASP A 207 19.61 7.07 -25.03
C ASP A 207 20.16 6.94 -23.61
N GLY A 208 21.10 6.03 -23.42
CA GLY A 208 21.79 5.84 -22.14
C GLY A 208 21.49 4.50 -21.48
N ASP A 209 22.41 3.58 -21.75
CA ASP A 209 22.69 2.31 -21.10
C ASP A 209 22.64 2.38 -19.56
N VAL A 210 21.45 2.30 -18.97
CA VAL A 210 21.27 2.05 -17.52
C VAL A 210 20.45 0.78 -17.36
N ASN A 211 21.16 -0.31 -17.14
CA ASN A 211 20.65 -1.62 -16.74
C ASN A 211 19.89 -1.54 -15.40
N HIS A 212 18.66 -1.07 -15.44
CA HIS A 212 17.62 -1.42 -14.48
C HIS A 212 16.72 -2.51 -15.08
N SER A 213 17.33 -3.53 -15.68
CA SER A 213 16.66 -4.81 -15.78
C SER A 213 16.42 -5.25 -14.34
N LEU A 214 15.16 -5.47 -13.95
CA LEU A 214 14.83 -6.07 -12.67
C LEU A 214 15.47 -7.47 -12.68
N ASN A 215 16.68 -7.54 -12.14
CA ASN A 215 17.47 -8.76 -12.16
C ASN A 215 16.85 -9.72 -11.14
N LEU A 216 15.94 -10.57 -11.62
CA LEU A 216 15.18 -11.55 -10.84
C LEU A 216 16.11 -12.54 -10.11
N ASP A 217 17.38 -12.61 -10.53
CA ASP A 217 18.43 -13.46 -9.96
C ASP A 217 19.02 -12.93 -8.62
N SER A 218 18.68 -11.70 -8.20
CA SER A 218 19.26 -11.08 -7.00
C SER A 218 18.45 -11.28 -5.71
N VAL A 219 17.39 -12.10 -5.70
CA VAL A 219 16.62 -12.39 -4.47
C VAL A 219 17.40 -13.35 -3.56
N ARG A 220 18.44 -12.82 -2.91
CA ARG A 220 19.07 -13.46 -1.75
C ARG A 220 18.10 -13.39 -0.59
N ALA A 221 17.52 -14.54 -0.25
CA ALA A 221 16.92 -14.74 1.06
C ALA A 221 18.06 -14.77 2.07
N ASP A 222 18.24 -13.66 2.77
CA ASP A 222 18.76 -13.61 4.14
C ASP A 222 19.00 -12.14 4.49
N THR A 223 17.93 -11.41 4.77
CA THR A 223 17.92 -10.30 5.75
C THR A 223 16.50 -9.77 5.86
N ALA A 224 15.80 -10.12 6.95
CA ALA A 224 14.56 -9.47 7.36
C ALA A 224 14.85 -8.05 7.88
N VAL A 225 15.37 -7.17 7.02
CA VAL A 225 15.63 -5.77 7.32
C VAL A 225 14.51 -4.97 6.70
N ARG A 226 13.43 -4.73 7.47
CA ARG A 226 12.39 -3.69 7.25
C ARG A 226 12.34 -3.13 5.80
N ASP A 227 11.83 -3.93 4.86
CA ASP A 227 11.87 -3.71 3.40
C ASP A 227 11.01 -2.54 2.85
N ASP A 228 10.68 -1.56 3.69
CA ASP A 228 9.89 -0.38 3.33
C ASP A 228 10.76 0.89 3.18
N GLU A 229 12.08 0.81 3.36
CA GLU A 229 12.99 1.98 3.30
C GLU A 229 13.85 2.07 2.03
N ILE A 230 13.90 1.06 1.14
CA ILE A 230 14.90 1.08 0.02
C ILE A 230 14.31 0.92 -1.39
N LEU A 231 13.10 0.38 -1.58
CA LEU A 231 12.44 0.49 -2.90
C LEU A 231 11.55 1.73 -2.91
N GLY A 232 12.14 2.88 -3.25
CA GLY A 232 11.35 4.04 -3.67
C GLY A 232 10.44 3.65 -4.85
N SER A 233 9.27 4.28 -4.92
CA SER A 233 8.39 4.14 -6.08
C SER A 233 9.20 4.37 -7.36
N PRO A 234 9.11 3.49 -8.38
CA PRO A 234 9.75 3.73 -9.67
C PRO A 234 9.22 4.99 -10.36
N LEU A 235 8.03 5.46 -9.94
CA LEU A 235 7.39 6.66 -10.47
C LEU A 235 7.64 7.88 -9.58
N PRO A 236 7.74 9.09 -10.16
CA PRO A 236 8.15 10.33 -9.49
C PRO A 236 7.04 10.95 -8.62
N PHE A 237 6.16 10.15 -8.04
CA PHE A 237 5.09 10.65 -7.18
C PHE A 237 5.64 10.95 -5.79
N GLN A 238 5.58 12.22 -5.43
CA GLN A 238 6.07 12.73 -4.16
C GLN A 238 4.98 13.47 -3.41
N ASN A 239 5.04 13.33 -2.10
CA ASN A 239 4.21 14.08 -1.18
C ASN A 239 4.76 15.52 -1.05
N GLU A 240 4.37 16.40 -1.98
CA GLU A 240 4.80 17.80 -2.00
C GLU A 240 4.08 18.65 -0.93
N ARG A 241 4.75 19.73 -0.49
CA ARG A 241 4.22 20.60 0.57
C ARG A 241 3.05 21.46 0.04
N TYR A 242 2.12 21.78 0.93
CA TYR A 242 1.01 22.74 0.73
C TYR A 242 -0.03 22.39 -0.36
N HIS A 243 -0.10 21.13 -0.80
CA HIS A 243 -1.22 20.66 -1.62
C HIS A 243 -2.32 19.99 -0.82
N ARG A 244 -3.48 19.74 -1.44
CA ARG A 244 -4.65 19.16 -0.77
C ARG A 244 -4.27 17.83 -0.14
N ARG A 245 -4.51 17.74 1.17
CA ARG A 245 -4.36 16.53 1.96
C ARG A 245 -5.71 16.13 2.49
N VAL A 246 -6.00 14.85 2.41
CA VAL A 246 -7.29 14.32 2.84
C VAL A 246 -7.06 13.21 3.84
N ASP A 247 -7.74 13.33 4.97
CA ASP A 247 -7.77 12.26 5.96
C ASP A 247 -8.49 11.07 5.34
N GLU A 248 -7.97 9.86 5.57
CA GLU A 248 -8.57 8.63 5.08
C GLU A 248 -10.08 8.52 5.40
N ARG A 249 -10.51 9.01 6.58
CA ARG A 249 -11.91 8.94 7.00
C ARG A 249 -12.80 9.89 6.22
N ASP A 250 -12.26 11.04 5.84
CA ASP A 250 -13.00 12.07 5.12
C ASP A 250 -12.96 11.84 3.61
N ALA A 251 -11.99 11.08 3.12
CA ALA A 251 -11.81 10.77 1.72
C ALA A 251 -13.10 10.28 1.07
N PHE A 252 -13.76 9.29 1.67
CA PHE A 252 -15.00 8.74 1.11
C PHE A 252 -16.15 9.77 1.10
N ASN A 253 -16.26 10.60 2.14
CA ASN A 253 -17.27 11.68 2.21
C ASN A 253 -16.99 12.81 1.22
N GLN A 254 -15.73 12.97 0.81
CA GLN A 254 -15.29 13.91 -0.23
C GLN A 254 -15.25 13.26 -1.62
N HIS A 255 -15.88 12.10 -1.80
CA HIS A 255 -15.89 11.34 -3.06
C HIS A 255 -14.51 10.91 -3.56
N ILE A 256 -13.54 10.76 -2.67
CA ILE A 256 -12.19 10.30 -2.99
C ILE A 256 -12.08 8.79 -2.78
N PHE A 257 -12.16 8.06 -3.89
CA PHE A 257 -11.99 6.61 -3.97
C PHE A 257 -11.77 6.20 -5.42
N ARG A 258 -11.13 5.05 -5.68
CA ARG A 258 -11.15 4.49 -7.03
C ARG A 258 -12.42 3.71 -7.25
N ASN A 259 -12.75 2.78 -6.35
CA ASN A 259 -14.01 2.05 -6.35
C ASN A 259 -14.77 2.24 -5.03
N ARG A 260 -16.11 2.24 -5.08
CA ARG A 260 -16.95 2.48 -3.89
C ARG A 260 -16.75 1.42 -2.80
N TYR A 261 -16.47 0.18 -3.19
CA TYR A 261 -16.26 -0.92 -2.26
C TYR A 261 -14.91 -0.83 -1.52
N GLU A 262 -14.00 0.08 -1.88
CA GLU A 262 -12.67 0.16 -1.27
C GLU A 262 -12.68 0.66 0.18
N ARG A 263 -13.77 1.33 0.58
CA ARG A 263 -13.91 1.98 1.87
C ARG A 263 -15.16 1.46 2.58
N LYS A 264 -15.03 1.19 3.89
CA LYS A 264 -16.17 0.94 4.78
C LYS A 264 -16.56 2.24 5.47
N TRP A 265 -17.86 2.51 5.63
CA TRP A 265 -18.33 3.55 6.54
C TRP A 265 -17.87 3.21 7.96
N ALA A 266 -16.86 3.91 8.45
CA ALA A 266 -16.44 3.75 9.84
C ALA A 266 -17.53 4.35 10.74
N THR A 267 -18.25 3.50 11.48
CA THR A 267 -19.28 3.92 12.44
C THR A 267 -18.67 4.57 13.70
N ARG A 268 -17.35 4.46 13.89
CA ARG A 268 -16.62 5.08 15.01
C ARG A 268 -15.22 5.51 14.60
N ALA A 269 -14.84 6.71 15.04
CA ALA A 269 -13.46 7.20 14.95
C ALA A 269 -12.52 6.40 15.88
N PRO A 270 -11.30 6.06 15.45
CA PRO A 270 -10.31 5.45 16.34
C PRO A 270 -9.86 6.45 17.43
N LEU A 271 -9.61 5.93 18.63
CA LEU A 271 -9.38 6.70 19.85
C LEU A 271 -8.08 7.53 19.88
N THR A 272 -7.18 7.40 18.90
CA THR A 272 -5.93 8.19 18.84
C THR A 272 -5.46 8.40 17.40
N TYR A 273 -5.39 9.66 16.96
CA TYR A 273 -4.76 10.05 15.69
C TYR A 273 -3.35 10.57 15.98
N ARG A 274 -2.33 9.73 15.79
CA ARG A 274 -0.94 10.20 15.67
C ARG A 274 -0.68 10.44 14.18
N ARG A 275 -0.64 11.70 13.76
CA ARG A 275 -0.27 12.15 12.40
C ARG A 275 1.22 12.41 12.33
N MET A 276 1.81 12.26 11.15
CA MET A 276 3.21 12.63 10.93
C MET A 276 3.28 14.15 10.68
N GLY A 277 4.33 14.81 11.17
CA GLY A 277 4.50 16.26 10.95
C GLY A 277 4.51 16.66 9.48
N ALA A 278 5.04 15.80 8.60
CA ALA A 278 5.03 16.00 7.15
C ALA A 278 3.63 16.03 6.51
N ASP A 279 2.59 15.56 7.23
CA ASP A 279 1.20 15.67 6.79
C ASP A 279 0.54 17.00 7.17
N GLU A 280 1.15 17.78 8.07
CA GLU A 280 0.67 19.09 8.50
C GLU A 280 1.84 20.09 8.37
N PRO A 281 2.22 20.47 7.13
CA PRO A 281 3.37 21.34 6.89
C PRO A 281 3.23 22.69 7.61
N GLU A 282 2.01 23.18 7.78
CA GLU A 282 1.71 24.38 8.55
C GLU A 282 2.11 24.23 10.03
N LEU A 283 1.82 23.08 10.63
CA LEU A 283 2.22 22.78 12.00
C LEU A 283 3.74 22.60 12.12
N GLU A 284 4.37 21.96 11.13
CA GLU A 284 5.83 21.85 11.06
C GLU A 284 6.50 23.22 10.98
N ASP A 285 5.96 24.12 10.15
CA ASP A 285 6.45 25.49 10.02
C ASP A 285 6.24 26.28 11.32
N VAL A 286 5.10 26.12 12.01
CA VAL A 286 4.86 26.74 13.32
C VAL A 286 5.84 26.23 14.38
N MET A 287 6.11 24.91 14.39
CA MET A 287 7.07 24.32 15.33
C MET A 287 8.50 24.76 15.05
N GLU A 288 8.89 24.90 13.79
CA GLU A 288 10.21 25.42 13.42
C GLU A 288 10.35 26.92 13.72
N ARG A 289 9.28 27.70 13.50
CA ARG A 289 9.23 29.10 13.95
C ARG A 289 9.33 29.20 15.47
N TYR A 290 8.64 28.36 16.23
CA TYR A 290 8.76 28.34 17.67
C TYR A 290 10.20 28.03 18.13
N ARG A 291 10.87 27.06 17.49
CA ARG A 291 12.28 26.76 17.79
C ARG A 291 13.21 27.94 17.53
N THR A 292 12.91 28.75 16.53
CA THR A 292 13.76 29.88 16.11
C THR A 292 13.43 31.19 16.84
N THR A 293 12.16 31.43 17.20
CA THR A 293 11.70 32.71 17.79
C THR A 293 11.23 32.61 19.24
N GLY A 294 10.94 31.40 19.74
CA GLY A 294 10.39 31.16 21.07
C GLY A 294 8.93 31.54 21.26
N LYS A 295 8.19 31.87 20.17
CA LYS A 295 6.79 32.30 20.22
C LYS A 295 5.91 31.46 19.28
N PHE A 296 4.69 31.19 19.72
CA PHE A 296 3.58 30.73 18.87
C PHE A 296 2.73 31.97 18.57
N GLU A 297 2.60 32.36 17.30
CA GLU A 297 1.63 33.35 16.84
C GLU A 297 0.58 32.68 15.96
#